data_AF-A0A2M7BD03-F1
#
_entry.id   AF-A0A2M7BD03-F1
#
_cell.length_a   1.000
_cell.length_b   1.000
_cell.length_c   1.000
_cell.angle_alpha   90.00
_cell.angle_beta   90.00
_cell.angle_gamma   90.00
#
_symmetry.space_group_name_H-M   'P 1'
#
loop_
_entity.id
_entity.type
_entity.pdbx_description
1 polymer ?
#
loop_
_entity_poly.entity_id
_entity_poly.type
_entity_poly.pdbx_seq_one_letter_code
_entity_poly.pdbx_strand_id
1 'polypeptide(L)' 'MIIAVGSKNPTKVNVVKKVFTKGFGNCTVIGVKVPSGVSDMPMCFDESFKGAKNRAKNAIKKNKKG' A
#
# COMPACT_ATOMS: atom_id res chain seq x y z
N MET A 1 12.86 -4.54 8.83
CA MET A 1 11.98 -4.80 7.67
C MET A 1 11.36 -3.50 7.17
N ILE A 2 11.32 -3.26 5.85
CA ILE A 2 10.66 -2.09 5.25
C ILE A 2 9.36 -2.54 4.57
N ILE A 3 8.26 -1.85 4.84
CA ILE A 3 6.94 -2.14 4.30
C ILE A 3 6.44 -0.94 3.52
N ALA A 4 6.17 -1.13 2.22
CA ALA A 4 5.62 -0.12 1.36
C ALA A 4 4.09 -0.23 1.28
N VAL A 5 3.38 0.82 1.65
CA VAL A 5 1.92 0.92 1.52
C VAL A 5 1.60 1.78 0.31
N GLY A 6 0.84 1.26 -0.65
CA GLY A 6 0.43 2.00 -1.86
C GLY A 6 -0.64 3.08 -1.59
N SER A 7 -0.49 3.86 -0.52
CA SER A 7 -1.39 4.93 -0.09
C SER A 7 -0.62 5.92 0.80
N LYS A 8 -0.96 7.22 0.71
CA LYS A 8 -0.50 8.25 1.65
C LYS A 8 -1.49 8.54 2.79
N ASN A 9 -2.67 7.93 2.78
CA ASN A 9 -3.64 8.13 3.86
C ASN A 9 -3.06 7.63 5.19
N PRO A 10 -2.92 8.51 6.21
CA PRO A 10 -2.23 8.18 7.46
C PRO A 10 -2.93 7.07 8.24
N THR A 11 -4.26 7.01 8.21
CA THR A 11 -5.04 5.94 8.85
C THR A 11 -4.65 4.58 8.29
N LYS A 12 -4.56 4.45 6.96
CA LYS A 12 -4.17 3.19 6.30
C LYS A 12 -2.74 2.79 6.64
N VAL A 13 -1.81 3.74 6.62
CA VAL A 13 -0.39 3.49 6.94
C VAL A 13 -0.21 3.09 8.41
N ASN A 14 -0.89 3.77 9.33
CA ASN A 14 -0.79 3.50 10.76
C ASN A 14 -1.36 2.13 11.14
N VAL A 15 -2.45 1.70 10.52
CA VAL A 15 -2.98 0.33 10.71
C VAL A 15 -1.96 -0.71 10.29
N VAL A 16 -1.35 -0.56 9.11
CA VAL A 16 -0.29 -1.48 8.65
C VAL A 16 0.88 -1.49 9.63
N LYS A 17 1.35 -0.31 10.08
CA LYS A 17 2.42 -0.23 11.10
C LYS A 17 2.06 -0.99 12.36
N LYS A 18 0.87 -0.78 12.94
CA LYS A 18 0.44 -1.48 14.16
C LYS A 18 0.40 -2.99 13.98
N VAL A 19 -0.22 -3.48 12.91
CA VAL A 19 -0.40 -4.92 12.66
C VAL A 19 0.95 -5.60 12.42
N PHE A 20 1.79 -5.04 11.56
CA PHE A 20 3.10 -5.63 11.29
C PHE A 20 4.05 -5.50 12.45
N THR A 21 3.98 -4.42 13.24
CA THR A 21 4.79 -4.31 14.45
C THR A 21 4.40 -5.35 15.49
N LYS A 22 3.11 -5.64 15.63
CA LYS A 22 2.63 -6.70 16.52
C LYS A 22 3.06 -8.10 16.07
N GLY A 23 3.08 -8.38 14.76
CA GLY A 23 3.39 -9.71 14.22
C GLY A 23 4.88 -9.98 13.96
N PHE A 24 5.66 -8.94 13.63
CA PHE A 24 7.03 -9.08 13.12
C PHE A 24 8.05 -8.18 13.84
N GLY A 25 7.65 -7.48 14.91
CA GLY A 25 8.52 -6.57 15.65
C GLY A 25 8.77 -5.24 14.93
N ASN A 26 9.89 -4.57 15.19
CA ASN A 26 10.12 -3.23 14.65
C ASN A 26 10.19 -3.20 13.10
N CYS A 27 9.29 -2.41 12.50
CA CYS A 27 9.13 -2.27 11.06
C CYS A 27 9.10 -0.80 10.65
N THR A 28 9.75 -0.47 9.53
CA THR A 28 9.65 0.85 8.89
C THR A 28 8.54 0.81 7.86
N VAL A 29 7.44 1.52 8.11
CA VAL A 29 6.29 1.57 7.19
C VAL A 29 6.27 2.90 6.46
N ILE A 30 6.27 2.85 5.13
CA ILE A 30 6.33 4.01 4.24
C ILE A 30 5.10 4.06 3.33
N GLY A 31 4.39 5.18 3.36
CA GLY A 31 3.25 5.45 2.49
C GLY A 31 3.69 6.02 1.15
N VAL A 32 3.35 5.34 0.06
CA VAL A 32 3.77 5.69 -1.30
C VAL A 32 2.54 6.09 -2.13
N LYS A 33 2.56 7.30 -2.70
CA LYS A 33 1.56 7.73 -3.69
C LYS A 33 1.87 7.06 -5.02
N VAL A 34 0.96 6.20 -5.48
CA VAL A 34 1.03 5.42 -6.72
C VAL A 34 -0.36 5.28 -7.34
N PRO A 35 -0.45 5.20 -8.68
CA PRO A 35 -1.73 5.01 -9.36
C PRO A 35 -2.29 3.60 -9.12
N SER A 36 -3.62 3.49 -9.10
CA SER A 36 -4.37 2.23 -9.05
C SER A 36 -4.54 1.58 -10.43
N GLY A 37 -4.51 2.36 -11.50
CA GLY A 37 -4.75 1.87 -12.87
C GLY A 37 -6.17 1.34 -13.09
N VAL A 38 -7.12 1.81 -12.28
CA VAL A 38 -8.57 1.58 -12.37
C VAL A 38 -9.28 2.89 -11.99
N SER A 39 -10.61 2.94 -12.06
CA SER A 39 -11.39 4.10 -11.62
C SER A 39 -11.06 4.53 -10.19
N ASP A 40 -11.16 5.83 -9.89
CA ASP A 40 -11.03 6.37 -8.53
C ASP A 40 -12.14 5.87 -7.60
N MET A 41 -13.31 5.58 -8.18
CA MET A 41 -14.43 4.89 -7.53
C MET A 41 -14.70 3.56 -8.27
N PRO A 42 -14.02 2.47 -7.89
CA PRO A 42 -14.31 1.15 -8.41
C PRO A 42 -15.71 0.71 -7.99
N MET A 43 -16.51 0.22 -8.93
CA MET A 43 -17.92 -0.14 -8.67
C MET A 43 -18.13 -1.64 -8.43
N CYS A 44 -17.11 -2.46 -8.65
CA CYS A 44 -17.16 -3.90 -8.42
C CYS A 44 -15.95 -4.40 -7.63
N PHE A 45 -16.09 -5.63 -7.11
CA PHE A 45 -15.04 -6.28 -6.34
C PHE A 45 -13.77 -6.51 -7.16
N ASP A 46 -13.90 -6.99 -8.40
CA ASP A 46 -12.76 -7.29 -9.26
C ASP A 46 -11.93 -6.04 -9.56
N GLU A 47 -12.59 -4.91 -9.83
CA GLU A 47 -11.92 -3.65 -10.06
C GLU A 47 -11.26 -3.13 -8.77
N SER A 48 -11.94 -3.22 -7.63
CA SER A 48 -11.40 -2.86 -6.32
C SER A 48 -10.12 -3.66 -5.99
N PHE A 49 -10.18 -4.98 -6.22
CA PHE A 49 -9.06 -5.89 -6.01
C PHE A 49 -7.90 -5.60 -6.97
N LYS A 50 -8.20 -5.39 -8.25
CA LYS A 50 -7.21 -5.01 -9.27
C LYS A 50 -6.51 -3.70 -8.89
N GLY A 51 -7.26 -2.69 -8.46
CA GLY A 51 -6.72 -1.41 -8.00
C GLY A 51 -5.84 -1.54 -6.75
N ALA A 52 -6.21 -2.40 -5.79
CA ALA A 52 -5.37 -2.70 -4.63
C ALA A 52 -4.06 -3.41 -5.02
N LYS A 53 -4.14 -4.45 -5.85
CA LYS A 53 -2.98 -5.22 -6.35
C LYS A 53 -2.01 -4.33 -7.14
N ASN A 54 -2.53 -3.46 -7.99
CA ASN A 54 -1.72 -2.52 -8.76
C ASN A 54 -0.99 -1.52 -7.87
N ARG A 55 -1.67 -0.95 -6.86
CA ARG A 55 -1.04 -0.05 -5.88
C ARG A 55 0.09 -0.75 -5.13
N ALA A 56 -0.10 -2.00 -4.70
CA ALA A 56 0.95 -2.77 -4.03
C ALA A 56 2.18 -2.98 -4.94
N LYS A 57 1.97 -3.44 -6.18
CA LYS A 57 3.05 -3.63 -7.16
C LYS A 57 3.80 -2.33 -7.47
N ASN A 58 3.07 -1.24 -7.68
CA ASN A 58 3.64 0.05 -8.01
C ASN A 58 4.42 0.66 -6.83
N ALA A 59 3.96 0.45 -5.59
CA ALA A 59 4.68 0.90 -4.39
C ALA A 59 6.05 0.21 -4.27
N ILE A 60 6.12 -1.10 -4.54
CA ILE A 60 7.39 -1.84 -4.57
C ILE A 60 8.30 -1.29 -5.69
N LYS A 61 7.79 -1.14 -6.91
CA LYS A 61 8.58 -0.64 -8.04
C LYS A 61 9.16 0.75 -7.80
N LYS A 62 8.39 1.65 -7.20
CA LYS A 62 8.83 3.01 -6.90
C LYS A 62 9.93 3.07 -5.84
N ASN A 63 9.89 2.16 -4.86
CA ASN A 63 10.94 2.04 -3.84
C ASN A 63 12.17 1.20 -4.27
N LYS A 64 12.14 0.55 -5.45
CA LYS A 64 13.33 -0.12 -6.04
C LYS A 64 14.23 0.82 -6.85
N LYS A 65 13.77 2.04 -7.14
CA LYS A 65 14.50 3.06 -7.91
C LYS A 65 15.06 4.18 -7.03
N GLY A 66 15.16 3.94 -5.72
CA GLY A 66 15.80 4.82 -4.74
C GLY A 66 17.05 4.16 -4.20
#